data_AF-A0A920EJ22-F1
#
_entry.id   AF-A0A920EJ22-F1
#
_cell.length_a   1.000
_cell.length_b   1.000
_cell.length_c   1.000
_cell.angle_alpha   90.00
_cell.angle_beta   90.00
_cell.angle_gamma   90.00
#
_symmetry.space_group_name_H-M   'P 1'
#
loop_
_entity.id
_entity.type
_entity.pdbx_description
1 polymer ?
#
loop_
_entity_poly.entity_id
_entity_poly.type
_entity_poly.pdbx_seq_one_letter_code
_entity_poly.pdbx_strand_id
1 'polypeptide(L)'
;MGKTEVCKQLSRILGVELVRFDMSEYMERHTVSRLIGAPPGYVGFDQGGLLTDAVTKNPHSVVLLDEIEKAHPDVYNLLLQVMDHGTLTDNNGRKADFRNVILIMTTNAGAEAMSRASIGFSMQDHQSDGMEAIKKMFAPEFRNRLDDIVQFGELSIEVIKTVVDKFLVQLQSQLDEKKCFLKLMRRPDYGWHRMVTIRKWELVQWRGSFKRKLKSLSQKKYCSVTYRNQVEL
;
A
#
# COMPACT_ATOMS: atom_id res chain seq x y z
N MET A 1 -6.33 6.17 2.77
CA MET A 1 -4.89 6.00 2.47
C MET A 1 -4.20 5.40 3.70
N GLY A 2 -3.83 4.11 3.66
CA GLY A 2 -3.30 3.41 4.84
C GLY A 2 -3.28 1.88 4.72
N LYS A 3 -4.05 1.33 3.78
CA LYS A 3 -4.22 -0.12 3.55
C LYS A 3 -2.88 -0.87 3.44
N THR A 4 -2.02 -0.43 2.53
CA THR A 4 -0.68 -1.01 2.32
C THR A 4 0.25 -0.84 3.53
N GLU A 5 0.11 0.27 4.28
CA GLU A 5 0.96 0.52 5.46
C GLU A 5 0.57 -0.37 6.63
N VAL A 6 -0.72 -0.65 6.83
CA VAL A 6 -1.19 -1.61 7.84
C VAL A 6 -0.57 -2.99 7.57
N CYS A 7 -0.53 -3.45 6.33
CA CYS A 7 0.08 -4.73 5.96
C CYS A 7 1.58 -4.77 6.30
N LYS A 8 2.31 -3.68 6.02
CA LYS A 8 3.73 -3.55 6.36
C LYS A 8 3.99 -3.56 7.87
N GLN A 9 3.14 -2.90 8.64
CA GLN A 9 3.27 -2.91 10.09
C GLN A 9 2.90 -4.28 10.66
N LEU A 10 1.86 -4.92 10.12
CA LEU A 10 1.43 -6.26 10.52
C LEU A 10 2.55 -7.28 10.33
N SER A 11 3.14 -7.36 9.14
CA SER A 11 4.24 -8.29 8.86
C SER A 11 5.43 -8.05 9.80
N ARG A 12 5.76 -6.78 10.07
CA ARG A 12 6.84 -6.39 10.98
C ARG A 12 6.57 -6.78 12.43
N ILE A 13 5.34 -6.61 12.91
CA ILE A 13 4.93 -6.97 14.28
C ILE A 13 4.95 -8.49 14.45
N LEU A 14 4.47 -9.24 13.46
CA LEU A 14 4.47 -10.69 13.46
C LEU A 14 5.86 -11.30 13.20
N GLY A 15 6.82 -10.50 12.72
CA GLY A 15 8.17 -10.97 12.37
C GLY A 15 8.18 -11.89 11.14
N VAL A 16 7.23 -11.72 10.23
CA VAL A 16 7.08 -12.53 9.01
C VAL A 16 7.35 -11.72 7.76
N GLU A 17 7.66 -12.40 6.65
CA GLU A 17 7.93 -11.75 5.37
C GLU A 17 6.66 -11.11 4.81
N LEU A 18 6.78 -9.92 4.21
CA LEU A 18 5.73 -9.30 3.40
C LEU A 18 6.01 -9.57 1.93
N VAL A 19 5.21 -10.44 1.33
CA VAL A 19 5.21 -10.67 -0.12
C VAL A 19 4.16 -9.75 -0.74
N ARG A 20 4.56 -8.90 -1.68
CA ARG A 20 3.65 -7.91 -2.29
C ARG A 20 3.61 -8.04 -3.80
N PHE A 21 2.41 -8.11 -4.34
CA PHE A 21 2.14 -8.09 -5.78
C PHE A 21 1.21 -6.92 -6.12
N ASP A 22 1.57 -6.15 -7.14
CA ASP A 22 0.71 -5.10 -7.71
C ASP A 22 -0.11 -5.71 -8.84
N MET A 23 -1.43 -5.80 -8.65
CA MET A 23 -2.33 -6.46 -9.60
C MET A 23 -2.49 -5.71 -10.91
N SER A 24 -2.09 -4.44 -10.98
CA SER A 24 -2.00 -3.69 -12.24
C SER A 24 -0.93 -4.26 -13.19
N GLU A 25 0.05 -5.04 -12.71
CA GLU A 25 1.00 -5.77 -13.56
C GLU A 25 0.40 -7.06 -14.15
N TYR A 26 -0.72 -7.54 -13.60
CA TYR A 26 -1.37 -8.81 -13.92
C TYR A 26 -2.71 -8.63 -14.64
N MET A 27 -2.85 -7.53 -15.40
CA MET A 27 -4.05 -7.21 -16.18
C MET A 27 -4.25 -8.12 -17.40
N GLU A 28 -3.18 -8.76 -17.88
CA GLU A 28 -3.20 -9.56 -19.10
C GLU A 28 -2.96 -11.05 -18.81
N ARG A 29 -3.58 -11.92 -19.60
CA ARG A 29 -3.48 -13.38 -19.41
C ARG A 29 -2.04 -13.91 -19.41
N HIS A 30 -1.17 -13.31 -20.23
CA HIS A 30 0.22 -13.72 -20.32
C HIS A 30 1.03 -13.36 -19.07
N THR A 31 0.68 -12.26 -18.37
CA THR A 31 1.34 -11.89 -17.11
C THR A 31 0.81 -12.72 -15.93
N VAL A 32 -0.47 -13.12 -15.95
CA VAL A 32 -1.02 -14.10 -14.97
C VAL A 32 -0.24 -15.41 -15.00
N SER A 33 0.16 -15.87 -16.20
CA SER A 33 0.96 -17.08 -16.34
C SER A 33 2.31 -16.97 -15.60
N ARG A 34 2.88 -15.78 -15.45
CA ARG A 34 4.10 -15.58 -14.64
C ARG A 34 3.84 -15.68 -13.13
N LEU A 35 2.62 -15.37 -12.68
CA LEU A 35 2.25 -15.45 -11.26
C LEU A 35 2.20 -16.91 -10.77
N ILE A 36 1.72 -17.84 -11.61
CA ILE A 36 1.56 -19.27 -11.28
C ILE A 36 2.56 -20.20 -11.95
N GLY A 37 3.29 -19.73 -12.96
CA GLY A 37 4.21 -20.51 -13.79
C GLY A 37 3.63 -20.71 -15.19
N ALA A 38 4.44 -20.60 -16.24
CA ALA A 38 3.94 -20.78 -17.60
C ALA A 38 3.61 -22.26 -17.88
N PRO A 39 2.60 -22.59 -18.70
CA PRO A 39 2.33 -23.97 -19.08
C PRO A 39 3.42 -24.53 -20.04
N PRO A 40 3.55 -25.86 -20.18
CA PRO A 40 4.50 -26.48 -21.11
C PRO A 40 4.39 -25.92 -22.53
N GLY A 41 5.52 -25.49 -23.10
CA GLY A 41 5.58 -24.94 -24.46
C GLY A 41 5.54 -23.41 -24.57
N TYR A 42 5.46 -22.69 -23.44
CA TYR A 42 5.56 -21.22 -23.40
C TYR A 42 6.92 -20.75 -22.85
N VAL A 43 7.37 -19.57 -23.27
CA VAL A 43 8.61 -18.95 -22.77
C VAL A 43 8.48 -18.73 -21.26
N GLY A 44 9.43 -19.27 -20.48
CA GLY A 44 9.41 -19.22 -19.02
C GLY A 44 8.79 -20.44 -18.33
N PHE A 45 8.52 -21.54 -19.04
CA PHE A 45 8.05 -22.80 -18.47
C PHE A 45 8.93 -23.33 -17.32
N ASP A 46 10.26 -23.22 -17.44
CA ASP A 46 11.19 -23.67 -16.40
C ASP A 46 11.25 -22.71 -15.18
N GLN A 47 10.63 -21.52 -15.29
CA GLN A 47 10.49 -20.60 -14.17
C GLN A 47 9.19 -20.93 -13.42
N GLY A 48 9.31 -21.20 -12.11
CA GLY A 48 8.16 -21.39 -11.23
C GLY A 48 7.27 -20.16 -11.19
N GLY A 49 6.05 -20.32 -10.67
CA GLY A 49 5.16 -19.19 -10.44
C GLY A 49 5.74 -18.25 -9.38
N LEU A 50 5.71 -16.95 -9.66
CA LEU A 50 6.19 -15.95 -8.70
C LEU A 50 5.50 -16.08 -7.33
N LEU A 51 4.18 -16.35 -7.33
CA LEU A 51 3.41 -16.51 -6.11
C LEU A 51 3.70 -17.85 -5.42
N THR A 52 3.74 -18.95 -6.18
CA THR A 52 4.02 -20.28 -5.63
C THR A 52 5.43 -20.36 -5.05
N ASP A 53 6.43 -19.81 -5.76
CA ASP A 53 7.82 -19.76 -5.28
C ASP A 53 7.96 -18.88 -4.04
N ALA A 54 7.32 -17.71 -4.01
CA ALA A 54 7.39 -16.80 -2.86
C ALA A 54 6.82 -17.41 -1.58
N VAL A 55 5.68 -18.11 -1.69
CA VAL A 55 5.03 -18.78 -0.57
C VAL A 55 5.77 -20.06 -0.17
N THR A 56 6.30 -20.81 -1.13
CA THR A 56 7.15 -21.99 -0.85
C THR A 56 8.41 -21.58 -0.09
N LYS A 57 9.02 -20.44 -0.45
CA LYS A 57 10.19 -19.89 0.25
C LYS A 57 9.84 -19.33 1.62
N ASN A 58 8.67 -18.71 1.78
CA ASN A 58 8.20 -18.12 3.03
C ASN A 58 6.79 -18.63 3.40
N PRO A 59 6.68 -19.87 3.94
CA PRO A 59 5.38 -20.47 4.26
C PRO A 59 4.59 -19.72 5.34
N HIS A 60 5.29 -18.95 6.17
CA HIS A 60 4.71 -18.00 7.13
C HIS A 60 4.95 -16.58 6.61
N SER A 61 3.96 -16.01 5.94
CA SER A 61 4.08 -14.69 5.33
C SER A 61 2.76 -13.95 5.28
N VAL A 62 2.84 -12.63 5.16
CA VAL A 62 1.71 -11.79 4.75
C VAL A 62 1.82 -11.62 3.24
N VAL A 63 0.84 -12.10 2.49
CA VAL A 63 0.74 -11.88 1.04
C VAL A 63 -0.24 -10.74 0.79
N LEU A 64 0.26 -9.65 0.21
CA LEU A 64 -0.51 -8.47 -0.16
C LEU A 64 -0.70 -8.41 -1.68
N LEU A 65 -1.95 -8.45 -2.13
CA LEU A 65 -2.34 -8.17 -3.52
C LEU A 65 -2.95 -6.76 -3.58
N ASP A 66 -2.16 -5.80 -4.09
CA ASP A 66 -2.58 -4.40 -4.19
C ASP A 66 -3.40 -4.18 -5.47
N GLU A 67 -4.44 -3.34 -5.41
CA GLU A 67 -5.30 -2.98 -6.56
C GLU A 67 -5.97 -4.18 -7.27
N ILE A 68 -6.54 -5.12 -6.49
CA ILE A 68 -7.10 -6.37 -7.03
C ILE A 68 -8.15 -6.16 -8.13
N GLU A 69 -8.87 -5.04 -8.14
CA GLU A 69 -9.83 -4.68 -9.19
C GLU A 69 -9.22 -4.56 -10.59
N LYS A 70 -7.90 -4.40 -10.69
CA LYS A 70 -7.18 -4.33 -11.96
C LYS A 70 -6.74 -5.70 -12.47
N ALA A 71 -6.73 -6.72 -11.61
CA ALA A 71 -6.29 -8.06 -11.99
C ALA A 71 -7.15 -8.65 -13.12
N HIS A 72 -6.50 -9.44 -13.98
CA HIS A 72 -7.21 -10.28 -14.95
C HIS A 72 -8.16 -11.27 -14.23
N PRO A 73 -9.33 -11.61 -14.81
CA PRO A 73 -10.29 -12.55 -14.22
C PRO A 73 -9.68 -13.90 -13.78
N ASP A 74 -8.70 -14.43 -14.51
CA ASP A 74 -8.02 -15.68 -14.15
C ASP A 74 -7.34 -15.62 -12.76
N VAL A 75 -6.91 -14.44 -12.29
CA VAL A 75 -6.35 -14.29 -10.93
C VAL A 75 -7.40 -14.64 -9.88
N TYR A 76 -8.66 -14.25 -10.08
CA TYR A 76 -9.74 -14.54 -9.14
C TYR A 76 -10.00 -16.04 -9.01
N ASN A 77 -9.94 -16.78 -10.12
CA ASN A 77 -10.09 -18.24 -10.11
C ASN A 77 -8.98 -18.91 -9.29
N LEU A 78 -7.75 -18.42 -9.40
CA LEU A 78 -6.61 -18.92 -8.61
C LEU A 78 -6.80 -18.61 -7.12
N LEU A 79 -7.27 -17.41 -6.79
CA LEU A 79 -7.52 -17.04 -5.40
C LEU A 79 -8.66 -17.85 -4.79
N LEU A 80 -9.72 -18.14 -5.54
CA LEU A 80 -10.77 -19.08 -5.10
C LEU A 80 -10.16 -20.45 -4.76
N GLN A 81 -9.31 -21.01 -5.63
CA GLN A 81 -8.62 -22.28 -5.36
C GLN A 81 -7.79 -22.22 -4.07
N VAL A 82 -7.06 -21.12 -3.84
CA VAL A 82 -6.26 -20.91 -2.63
C VAL A 82 -7.14 -20.86 -1.38
N MET A 83 -8.24 -20.10 -1.43
CA MET A 83 -9.17 -19.96 -0.30
C MET A 83 -9.91 -21.27 0.01
N ASP A 84 -10.17 -22.09 -1.01
CA ASP A 84 -10.92 -23.36 -0.88
C ASP A 84 -10.06 -24.50 -0.35
N HIS A 85 -8.83 -24.62 -0.85
CA HIS A 85 -7.98 -25.78 -0.61
C HIS A 85 -6.73 -25.47 0.21
N GLY A 86 -6.48 -24.20 0.51
CA GLY A 86 -5.27 -23.75 1.20
C GLY A 86 -3.98 -24.07 0.43
N THR A 87 -4.07 -24.40 -0.85
CA THR A 87 -2.91 -24.77 -1.67
C THR A 87 -3.04 -24.25 -3.10
N LEU A 88 -1.91 -23.92 -3.71
CA LEU A 88 -1.81 -23.55 -5.12
C LEU A 88 -0.80 -24.47 -5.79
N THR A 89 -1.17 -25.06 -6.92
CA THR A 89 -0.27 -25.92 -7.70
C THR A 89 0.20 -25.15 -8.92
N ASP A 90 1.51 -25.05 -9.13
CA ASP A 90 2.05 -24.48 -10.36
C ASP A 90 1.89 -25.43 -11.55
N ASN A 91 2.16 -24.94 -12.75
CA ASN A 91 2.09 -25.74 -13.98
C ASN A 91 3.17 -26.85 -14.06
N ASN A 92 4.15 -26.84 -13.17
CA ASN A 92 5.19 -27.86 -13.04
C ASN A 92 4.85 -28.91 -11.97
N GLY A 93 3.66 -28.84 -11.36
CA GLY A 93 3.18 -29.76 -10.35
C GLY A 93 3.69 -29.49 -8.93
N ARG A 94 4.45 -28.40 -8.70
CA ARG A 94 4.87 -27.99 -7.36
C ARG A 94 3.70 -27.36 -6.62
N LYS A 95 3.56 -27.71 -5.35
CA LYS A 95 2.49 -27.21 -4.49
C LYS A 95 3.03 -26.19 -3.50
N ALA A 96 2.42 -25.01 -3.47
CA ALA A 96 2.60 -24.01 -2.43
C ALA A 96 1.46 -24.13 -1.41
N ASP A 97 1.81 -24.11 -0.13
CA ASP A 97 0.87 -24.21 0.99
C ASP A 97 0.58 -22.82 1.57
N PHE A 98 -0.70 -22.46 1.59
CA PHE A 98 -1.21 -21.17 2.05
C PHE A 98 -1.85 -21.23 3.44
N ARG A 99 -1.89 -22.39 4.10
CA ARG A 99 -2.56 -22.55 5.40
C ARG A 99 -1.98 -21.66 6.51
N ASN A 100 -0.73 -21.24 6.37
CA ASN A 100 -0.04 -20.35 7.32
C ASN A 100 0.24 -18.95 6.74
N VAL A 101 -0.42 -18.59 5.65
CA VAL A 101 -0.28 -17.30 4.97
C VAL A 101 -1.46 -16.40 5.31
N ILE A 102 -1.17 -15.15 5.66
CA ILE A 102 -2.20 -14.12 5.79
C ILE A 102 -2.36 -13.45 4.41
N LEU A 103 -3.45 -13.77 3.72
CA LEU A 103 -3.77 -13.17 2.43
C LEU A 103 -4.54 -11.86 2.63
N ILE A 104 -4.00 -10.75 2.14
CA ILE A 104 -4.62 -9.43 2.19
C ILE A 104 -4.76 -8.90 0.78
N MET A 105 -5.95 -8.39 0.46
CA MET A 105 -6.24 -7.72 -0.80
C MET A 105 -6.67 -6.29 -0.54
N THR A 106 -6.26 -5.38 -1.41
CA THR A 106 -6.73 -3.99 -1.37
C THR A 106 -7.43 -3.66 -2.67
N THR A 107 -8.45 -2.81 -2.57
CA THR A 107 -9.12 -2.25 -3.74
C THR A 107 -9.42 -0.78 -3.53
N ASN A 108 -9.27 0.03 -4.57
CA ASN A 108 -9.61 1.45 -4.54
C ASN A 108 -11.04 1.74 -5.02
N ALA A 109 -11.72 0.77 -5.63
CA ALA A 109 -13.06 0.95 -6.20
C ALA A 109 -14.12 1.43 -5.18
N GLY A 110 -14.00 1.04 -3.91
CA GLY A 110 -14.90 1.54 -2.85
C GLY A 110 -14.72 3.03 -2.55
N ALA A 111 -13.51 3.58 -2.71
CA ALA A 111 -13.23 4.98 -2.43
C ALA A 111 -13.75 5.92 -3.53
N GLU A 112 -13.75 5.47 -4.79
CA GLU A 112 -14.30 6.24 -5.92
C GLU A 112 -15.82 6.39 -5.80
N ALA A 113 -16.52 5.35 -5.34
CA ALA A 113 -17.95 5.41 -5.08
C ALA A 113 -18.29 6.39 -3.93
N MET A 114 -17.51 6.36 -2.84
CA MET A 114 -17.69 7.26 -1.70
C MET A 114 -17.33 8.72 -2.02
N SER A 115 -16.50 8.98 -3.03
CA SER A 115 -16.07 10.33 -3.43
C SER A 115 -17.07 11.03 -4.36
N ARG A 116 -18.13 10.36 -4.83
CA ARG A 116 -19.15 11.01 -5.67
C ARG A 116 -19.88 12.07 -4.84
N ALA A 117 -19.92 13.29 -5.35
CA ALA A 117 -20.63 14.38 -4.70
C ALA A 117 -22.13 14.09 -4.72
N SER A 118 -22.76 14.07 -3.54
CA SER A 118 -24.22 14.03 -3.42
C SER A 118 -24.81 15.29 -4.05
N ILE A 119 -25.67 15.11 -5.06
CA ILE A 119 -26.48 16.19 -5.62
C ILE A 119 -27.66 16.41 -4.65
N GLY A 120 -27.52 17.39 -3.75
CA GLY A 120 -28.57 17.79 -2.81
C GLY A 120 -28.04 18.26 -1.46
N PHE A 121 -28.80 19.14 -0.79
CA PHE A 121 -28.45 19.79 0.48
C PHE A 121 -28.42 18.86 1.72
N SER A 122 -28.34 17.54 1.54
CA SER A 122 -28.27 16.57 2.63
C SER A 122 -26.95 15.79 2.60
N MET A 123 -26.26 15.77 3.75
CA MET A 123 -25.16 14.85 4.02
C MET A 123 -25.77 13.44 4.10
N GLN A 124 -25.73 12.68 3.00
CA GLN A 124 -26.05 11.25 3.03
C GLN A 124 -24.86 10.47 3.58
N ASP A 125 -25.12 9.37 4.29
CA ASP A 125 -24.08 8.45 4.74
C ASP A 125 -23.61 7.58 3.54
N HIS A 126 -22.47 7.91 2.95
CA HIS A 126 -21.97 7.26 1.73
C HIS A 126 -21.27 5.91 2.04
N GLN A 127 -21.29 5.42 3.30
CA GLN A 127 -20.74 4.11 3.61
C GLN A 127 -21.47 2.97 2.91
N SER A 128 -22.80 3.08 2.73
CA SER A 128 -23.61 2.10 1.99
C SER A 128 -23.13 1.91 0.55
N ASP A 129 -22.68 2.99 -0.07
CA ASP A 129 -22.33 3.04 -1.50
C ASP A 129 -20.99 2.35 -1.76
N GLY A 130 -20.06 2.43 -0.81
CA GLY A 130 -18.79 1.71 -0.86
C GLY A 130 -18.98 0.18 -0.82
N MET A 131 -19.87 -0.30 0.04
CA MET A 131 -20.19 -1.73 0.13
C MET A 131 -20.95 -2.22 -1.10
N GLU A 132 -21.84 -1.40 -1.67
CA GLU A 132 -22.54 -1.73 -2.91
C GLU A 132 -21.59 -1.83 -4.11
N ALA A 133 -20.57 -0.95 -4.18
CA ALA A 133 -19.52 -1.03 -5.20
C ALA A 133 -18.72 -2.34 -5.10
N ILE A 134 -18.34 -2.75 -3.89
CA ILE A 134 -17.68 -4.04 -3.65
C ILE A 134 -18.59 -5.21 -4.06
N LYS A 135 -19.88 -5.17 -3.74
CA LYS A 135 -20.86 -6.22 -4.12
C LYS A 135 -21.05 -6.35 -5.63
N LYS A 136 -20.98 -5.25 -6.38
CA LYS A 136 -21.09 -5.24 -7.85
C LYS A 136 -19.84 -5.74 -8.54
N MET A 137 -18.68 -5.44 -7.97
CA MET A 137 -17.38 -5.77 -8.56
C MET A 137 -16.95 -7.21 -8.29
N PHE A 138 -17.19 -7.72 -7.07
CA PHE A 138 -16.83 -9.10 -6.72
C PHE A 138 -18.06 -10.00 -6.71
N ALA A 139 -17.97 -11.12 -7.42
CA ALA A 139 -19.01 -12.14 -7.45
C ALA A 139 -19.31 -12.65 -6.01
N PRO A 140 -20.57 -13.05 -5.73
CA PRO A 140 -20.94 -13.59 -4.42
C PRO A 140 -20.03 -14.73 -3.96
N GLU A 141 -19.64 -15.62 -4.88
CA GLU A 141 -18.75 -16.74 -4.59
C GLU A 141 -17.42 -16.31 -3.98
N PHE A 142 -16.77 -15.30 -4.57
CA PHE A 142 -15.53 -14.74 -4.06
C PHE A 142 -15.72 -14.08 -2.69
N ARG A 143 -16.78 -13.28 -2.54
CA ARG A 143 -17.08 -12.57 -1.28
C ARG A 143 -17.37 -13.53 -0.13
N ASN A 144 -18.03 -14.64 -0.41
CA ASN A 144 -18.36 -15.64 0.60
C ASN A 144 -17.13 -16.41 1.11
N ARG A 145 -15.96 -16.27 0.47
CA ARG A 145 -14.68 -16.84 0.93
C ARG A 145 -13.80 -15.86 1.70
N LEU A 146 -14.20 -14.59 1.78
CA LEU A 146 -13.48 -13.60 2.58
C LEU A 146 -13.91 -13.72 4.04
N ASP A 147 -12.93 -13.81 4.94
CA ASP A 147 -13.20 -13.80 6.38
C ASP A 147 -13.79 -12.45 6.82
N ASP A 148 -13.25 -11.34 6.29
CA ASP A 148 -13.70 -9.99 6.63
C ASP A 148 -13.44 -8.99 5.48
N ILE A 149 -14.24 -7.92 5.43
CA ILE A 149 -14.10 -6.80 4.51
C ILE A 149 -13.98 -5.52 5.32
N VAL A 150 -12.75 -5.00 5.44
CA VAL A 150 -12.47 -3.81 6.24
C VAL A 150 -12.56 -2.54 5.39
N GLN A 151 -13.55 -1.70 5.67
CA GLN A 151 -13.69 -0.40 5.01
C GLN A 151 -12.80 0.66 5.68
N PHE A 152 -11.88 1.24 4.91
CA PHE A 152 -11.04 2.33 5.38
C PHE A 152 -11.75 3.67 5.17
N GLY A 153 -12.17 4.31 6.25
CA GLY A 153 -12.70 5.67 6.23
C GLY A 153 -11.63 6.74 5.94
N GLU A 154 -12.09 7.98 5.82
CA GLU A 154 -11.20 9.14 5.76
C GLU A 154 -10.43 9.29 7.08
N LEU A 155 -9.18 9.77 6.99
CA LEU A 155 -8.38 10.02 8.18
C LEU A 155 -8.88 11.31 8.83
N SER A 156 -9.25 11.24 10.11
CA SER A 156 -9.55 12.45 10.87
C SER A 156 -8.32 13.34 10.96
N ILE A 157 -8.54 14.66 11.11
CA ILE A 157 -7.45 15.65 11.25
C ILE A 157 -6.49 15.27 12.40
N GLU A 158 -6.99 14.66 13.47
CA GLU A 158 -6.19 14.21 14.60
C GLU A 158 -5.26 13.05 14.24
N VAL A 159 -5.77 12.08 13.47
CA VAL A 159 -4.95 10.98 12.96
C VAL A 159 -3.91 11.52 11.97
N ILE A 160 -4.28 12.47 11.10
CA ILE A 160 -3.34 13.11 10.17
C ILE A 160 -2.19 13.80 10.93
N LYS A 161 -2.49 14.54 12.02
CA LYS A 161 -1.45 15.17 12.85
C LYS A 161 -0.47 14.13 13.41
N THR A 162 -0.98 13.03 13.93
CA THR A 162 -0.17 11.95 14.48
C THR A 162 0.71 11.30 13.42
N VAL A 163 0.18 11.10 12.21
CA VAL A 163 0.95 10.59 11.06
C VAL A 163 2.07 11.57 10.69
N VAL A 164 1.79 12.87 10.60
CA VAL A 164 2.79 13.90 10.33
C VAL A 164 3.89 13.87 11.39
N ASP A 165 3.53 13.79 12.68
CA ASP A 165 4.50 13.75 13.77
C ASP A 165 5.41 12.52 13.70
N LYS A 166 4.84 11.33 13.41
CA LYS A 166 5.62 10.11 13.18
C LYS A 166 6.61 10.27 12.01
N PHE A 167 6.18 10.88 10.92
CA PHE A 167 7.05 11.16 9.76
C PHE A 167 8.19 12.12 10.11
N LEU A 168 7.91 13.16 10.91
CA LEU A 168 8.93 14.13 11.33
C LEU A 168 9.98 13.49 12.23
N VAL A 169 9.59 12.59 13.13
CA VAL A 169 10.52 11.80 13.95
C VAL A 169 11.40 10.89 13.09
N GLN A 170 10.81 10.17 12.13
CA GLN A 170 11.58 9.33 11.20
C GLN A 170 12.55 10.15 10.34
N LEU A 171 12.15 11.36 9.95
CA LEU A 171 13.01 12.29 9.22
C LEU A 171 14.15 12.81 10.10
N GLN A 172 13.88 13.16 11.36
CA GLN A 172 14.91 13.58 12.32
C GLN A 172 15.94 12.47 12.54
N SER A 173 15.51 11.22 12.74
CA SER A 173 16.43 10.08 12.91
C SER A 173 17.38 9.90 11.70
N GLN A 174 16.91 10.12 10.47
CA GLN A 174 17.77 10.11 9.27
C GLN A 174 18.72 11.33 9.18
N LEU A 175 18.38 12.43 9.84
CA LEU A 175 19.18 13.65 9.89
C LEU A 175 20.20 13.63 11.05
N ASP A 176 19.91 12.92 12.13
CA ASP A 176 20.80 12.75 13.29
C ASP A 176 22.11 12.07 12.88
N GLU A 177 22.04 11.03 12.03
CA GLU A 177 23.22 10.39 11.41
C GLU A 177 24.13 11.39 10.67
N LYS A 178 23.56 12.52 10.27
CA LYS A 178 24.21 13.56 9.47
C LYS A 178 24.35 14.88 10.21
N LYS A 179 24.20 14.87 11.54
CA LYS A 179 24.29 16.04 12.43
C LYS A 179 23.42 17.22 12.00
N CYS A 180 22.30 16.94 11.34
CA CYS A 180 21.34 17.94 10.89
C CYS A 180 20.15 17.98 11.86
N PHE A 181 19.70 19.20 12.23
CA PHE A 181 18.56 19.37 13.13
C PHE A 181 17.36 19.94 12.39
N LEU A 182 16.21 19.29 12.56
CA LEU A 182 14.93 19.75 12.07
C LEU A 182 14.31 20.69 13.09
N LYS A 183 14.02 21.94 12.68
CA LYS A 183 13.27 22.89 13.52
C LYS A 183 11.86 23.03 12.99
N LEU A 184 10.89 22.66 13.82
CA LEU A 184 9.47 22.86 13.53
C LEU A 184 9.05 24.25 14.00
N MET A 185 8.44 25.03 13.10
CA MET A 185 7.85 26.31 13.44
C MET A 185 6.34 26.27 13.19
N ARG A 186 5.56 26.59 14.24
CA ARG A 186 4.11 26.75 14.13
C ARG A 186 3.82 28.16 13.64
N ARG A 187 3.08 28.29 12.54
CA ARG A 187 2.57 29.59 12.07
C ARG A 187 1.13 29.81 12.57
N PRO A 188 0.83 30.91 13.27
CA PRO A 188 -0.54 31.24 13.70
C PRO A 188 -1.52 31.50 12.53
N ASP A 189 -0.99 31.97 11.41
CA ASP A 189 -1.67 32.59 10.26
C ASP A 189 -2.23 31.59 9.23
N TYR A 190 -1.86 30.30 9.32
CA TYR A 190 -2.22 29.26 8.34
C TYR A 190 -2.80 28.00 8.99
N GLY A 191 -3.78 28.12 9.91
CA GLY A 191 -4.42 26.94 10.52
C GLY A 191 -3.40 25.86 10.99
N TRP A 192 -3.72 24.58 10.83
CA TRP A 192 -2.88 23.45 11.30
C TRP A 192 -1.58 23.19 10.49
N HIS A 193 -1.18 24.07 9.57
CA HIS A 193 -0.01 23.85 8.72
C HIS A 193 1.29 24.05 9.52
N ARG A 194 2.05 22.96 9.74
CA ARG A 194 3.38 23.04 10.36
C ARG A 194 4.42 23.41 9.28
N MET A 195 5.23 24.43 9.54
CA MET A 195 6.33 24.82 8.66
C MET A 195 7.60 24.11 9.14
N VAL A 196 8.19 23.30 8.28
CA VAL A 196 9.43 22.57 8.57
C VAL A 196 10.59 23.38 8.04
N THR A 197 11.47 23.82 8.93
CA THR A 197 12.71 24.51 8.57
C THR A 197 13.89 23.63 8.91
N ILE A 198 14.64 23.22 7.89
CA ILE A 198 15.87 22.45 8.06
C ILE A 198 17.01 23.47 8.22
N ARG A 199 17.63 23.51 9.40
CA ARG A 199 18.87 24.28 9.60
C ARG A 199 20.05 23.42 9.19
N LYS A 200 20.95 24.01 8.41
CA LYS A 200 22.02 23.32 7.69
C LYS A 200 23.37 23.82 8.21
N TRP A 201 24.20 22.89 8.71
CA TRP A 201 25.65 22.97 8.57
C TRP A 201 26.02 21.92 7.50
N GLU A 202 26.64 22.37 6.40
CA GLU A 202 27.18 21.54 5.29
C GLU A 202 26.20 20.70 4.44
N LEU A 203 25.88 21.19 3.23
CA LEU A 203 25.02 20.49 2.25
C LEU A 203 25.61 20.78 0.87
N VAL A 204 26.84 20.29 0.67
CA VAL A 204 27.49 20.18 -0.63
C VAL A 204 27.31 18.76 -1.21
N GLN A 205 26.94 17.77 -0.38
CA GLN A 205 26.91 16.35 -0.77
C GLN A 205 25.51 15.78 -1.12
N TRP A 206 24.42 16.54 -1.00
CA TRP A 206 23.06 15.98 -1.19
C TRP A 206 22.44 16.34 -2.54
N ARG A 207 22.34 15.38 -3.47
CA ARG A 207 21.50 15.46 -4.68
C ARG A 207 20.53 14.28 -4.80
N GLY A 208 19.34 14.55 -5.37
CA GLY A 208 18.41 13.53 -5.90
C GLY A 208 17.31 13.04 -4.96
N SER A 209 17.64 12.09 -4.07
CA SER A 209 16.63 11.32 -3.32
C SER A 209 15.90 12.13 -2.23
N PHE A 210 16.63 12.97 -1.50
CA PHE A 210 16.09 13.78 -0.39
C PHE A 210 15.15 14.90 -0.86
N LYS A 211 15.51 15.58 -1.95
CA LYS A 211 14.65 16.61 -2.56
C LYS A 211 13.31 16.01 -3.02
N ARG A 212 13.29 14.77 -3.51
CA ARG A 212 12.04 14.08 -3.88
C ARG A 212 11.16 13.78 -2.65
N LYS A 213 11.75 13.32 -1.55
CA LYS A 213 11.02 13.01 -0.30
C LYS A 213 10.44 14.27 0.37
N LEU A 214 11.18 15.38 0.38
CA LEU A 214 10.67 16.67 0.87
C LEU A 214 9.65 17.31 -0.08
N LYS A 215 9.82 17.19 -1.40
CA LYS A 215 8.84 17.69 -2.37
C LYS A 215 7.53 16.91 -2.29
N SER A 216 7.60 15.59 -2.04
CA SER A 216 6.45 14.74 -1.73
C SER A 216 5.68 15.21 -0.48
N LEU A 217 6.38 15.62 0.58
CA LEU A 217 5.76 16.20 1.78
C LEU A 217 5.12 17.57 1.50
N SER A 218 5.77 18.40 0.70
CA SER A 218 5.25 19.73 0.32
C SER A 218 4.06 19.67 -0.62
N GLN A 219 3.97 18.66 -1.49
CA GLN A 219 2.84 18.46 -2.41
C GLN A 219 1.56 17.99 -1.70
N LYS A 220 1.67 17.39 -0.50
CA LYS A 220 0.51 16.93 0.28
C LYS A 220 -0.30 18.06 0.92
N LYS A 221 -0.14 19.34 0.55
CA LYS A 221 -0.84 20.53 1.10
C LYS A 221 -0.69 20.81 2.60
N TYR A 222 -0.23 19.87 3.44
CA TYR A 222 -0.23 20.01 4.90
C TYR A 222 1.10 20.47 5.54
N CYS A 223 2.16 20.68 4.75
CA CYS A 223 3.48 21.07 5.23
C CYS A 223 4.17 21.99 4.21
N SER A 224 4.64 23.17 4.66
CA SER A 224 5.52 24.03 3.86
C SER A 224 6.98 23.81 4.29
N VAL A 225 7.84 23.46 3.33
CA VAL A 225 9.26 23.24 3.57
C VAL A 225 10.02 24.45 3.07
N THR A 226 10.64 25.19 3.98
CA THR A 226 11.43 26.39 3.64
C THR A 226 12.89 26.13 3.96
N TYR A 227 13.76 26.32 2.97
CA TYR A 227 15.20 26.26 3.16
C TYR A 227 15.71 27.65 3.55
N ARG A 228 16.32 27.80 4.71
CA ARG A 228 17.10 28.99 5.07
C ARG A 228 18.57 28.63 5.09
N ASN A 229 19.35 29.24 4.20
CA ASN A 229 20.79 29.40 4.43
C ASN A 229 20.92 30.52 5.48
N GLN A 230 21.27 30.19 6.72
CA GLN A 230 21.85 31.20 7.61
C GLN A 230 23.34 31.23 7.31
N VAL A 231 23.78 32.27 6.61
CA VAL A 231 25.14 32.80 6.77
C VAL A 231 24.97 33.81 7.90
N GLU A 232 25.34 33.44 9.13
CA GLU A 232 25.52 34.41 10.20
C GLU A 232 27.02 34.55 10.43
N LEU A 233 27.49 35.79 10.24
CA LEU A 233 28.77 36.33 10.71
C LEU A 233 28.75 36.44 12.24
#